data_AF-A0A6V8D8V8-F1
#
_entry.id   AF-A0A6V8D8V8-F1
#
_cell.length_a   1.000
_cell.length_b   1.000
_cell.length_c   1.000
_cell.angle_alpha   90.00
_cell.angle_beta   90.00
_cell.angle_gamma   90.00
#
_symmetry.space_group_name_H-M   'P 1'
#
loop_
_entity.id
_entity.type
_entity.pdbx_description
1 polymer ?
#
loop_
_entity_poly.entity_id
_entity_poly.type
_entity_poly.pdbx_seq_one_letter_code
_entity_poly.pdbx_strand_id
1 'polypeptide(L)'
;GIVLLRDIEFHSTCEHHLQPFNGRAHIAYIPVERIVGISKLARIIDLHARRLQNQERITKGIADDLEKHLAPLGAAVIIEASHGCMRCRGVKKQNSVMTTSAMRGVFFERPEARQELMQLIQARPL
;
A
#
# COMPACT_ATOMS: atom_id res chain seq x y z
N GLY A 1 -13.41 -0.26 -14.68
CA GLY A 1 -11.97 -0.45 -14.92
C GLY A 1 -11.19 -0.15 -13.66
N ILE A 2 -9.90 -0.52 -13.61
CA ILE A 2 -9.04 -0.28 -12.45
C ILE A 2 -8.78 1.23 -12.28
N VAL A 3 -9.00 1.75 -11.07
CA VAL A 3 -8.49 3.05 -10.65
C VAL A 3 -7.23 2.79 -9.83
N LEU A 4 -6.08 3.28 -10.27
CA LEU A 4 -4.78 3.09 -9.63
C LEU A 4 -4.14 4.44 -9.30
N LEU A 5 -3.76 4.64 -8.03
CA LEU A 5 -2.82 5.66 -7.61
C LEU A 5 -1.55 4.95 -7.13
N ARG A 6 -0.44 5.18 -7.82
CA ARG A 6 0.85 4.51 -7.57
C ARG A 6 1.95 5.48 -7.19
N ASP A 7 3.01 4.94 -6.60
CA ASP A 7 4.21 5.68 -6.18
C ASP A 7 3.90 6.78 -5.16
N ILE A 8 2.95 6.51 -4.25
CA ILE A 8 2.57 7.44 -3.18
C ILE A 8 3.63 7.35 -2.09
N GLU A 9 4.44 8.40 -1.93
CA GLU A 9 5.43 8.48 -0.86
C GLU A 9 4.77 8.43 0.52
N PHE A 10 5.37 7.69 1.45
CA PHE A 10 4.95 7.69 2.85
C PHE A 10 6.13 7.49 3.82
N HIS A 11 5.91 7.93 5.05
CA HIS A 11 6.85 7.84 6.16
C HIS A 11 6.13 7.35 7.41
N SER A 12 6.78 6.47 8.17
CA SER A 12 6.22 5.87 9.39
C SER A 12 7.32 5.55 10.40
N THR A 13 6.94 5.15 11.61
CA THR A 13 7.86 4.74 12.68
C THR A 13 7.58 3.31 13.12
N CYS A 14 8.60 2.46 13.14
CA CYS A 14 8.48 1.06 13.54
C CYS A 14 8.19 0.96 15.05
N GLU A 15 7.11 0.26 15.42
CA GLU A 15 6.70 0.10 16.82
C GLU A 15 7.70 -0.68 17.68
N HIS A 16 8.48 -1.59 17.09
CA HIS A 16 9.43 -2.43 17.84
C HIS A 16 10.70 -1.71 18.27
N HIS A 17 11.13 -0.69 17.51
CA HIS A 17 12.45 -0.10 17.66
C HIS A 17 12.45 1.42 17.61
N LEU A 18 11.28 2.05 17.42
CA LEU A 18 11.12 3.50 17.30
C LEU A 18 12.03 4.10 16.21
N GLN A 19 12.28 3.32 15.16
CA GLN A 19 13.12 3.71 14.02
C GLN A 19 12.23 4.00 12.81
N PRO A 20 12.58 4.99 11.97
CA PRO A 20 11.79 5.32 10.80
C PRO A 20 11.80 4.18 9.78
N PHE A 21 10.70 4.05 9.05
CA PHE A 21 10.65 3.33 7.79
C PHE A 21 9.83 4.15 6.79
N ASN A 22 10.28 4.14 5.54
CA ASN A 22 9.73 4.99 4.49
C ASN A 22 9.81 4.28 3.15
N GLY A 23 8.94 4.68 2.23
CA GLY A 23 8.87 4.09 0.91
C GLY A 23 7.68 4.58 0.12
N ARG A 24 7.11 3.67 -0.68
CA ARG A 24 6.00 3.98 -1.57
C ARG A 24 4.84 3.00 -1.38
N ALA A 25 3.65 3.52 -1.58
CA ALA A 25 2.42 2.75 -1.61
C ALA A 25 1.74 2.86 -2.98
N HIS A 26 1.06 1.80 -3.35
CA HIS A 26 0.23 1.67 -4.54
C HIS A 26 -1.15 1.23 -4.08
N ILE A 27 -2.18 2.01 -4.43
CA ILE A 27 -3.57 1.72 -4.10
C ILE A 27 -4.35 1.59 -5.39
N ALA A 28 -5.06 0.47 -5.53
CA ALA A 28 -6.00 0.25 -6.60
C ALA A 28 -7.35 -0.23 -6.10
N TYR A 29 -8.41 0.13 -6.81
CA TYR A 29 -9.75 -0.40 -6.60
C TYR A 29 -10.54 -0.39 -7.91
N ILE A 30 -11.60 -1.20 -7.97
CA ILE A 30 -12.55 -1.20 -9.09
C ILE A 30 -13.89 -0.65 -8.58
N PRO A 31 -14.27 0.59 -8.91
CA PRO A 31 -15.49 1.20 -8.42
C PRO A 31 -16.73 0.51 -8.98
N VAL A 32 -17.79 0.46 -8.17
CA VAL A 32 -19.16 0.12 -8.60
C VAL A 32 -19.98 1.41 -8.69
N GLU A 33 -20.30 1.99 -7.53
CA GLU A 33 -21.12 3.20 -7.43
C GLU A 33 -20.33 4.43 -6.95
N ARG A 34 -19.27 4.21 -6.17
CA ARG A 34 -18.52 5.27 -5.49
C ARG A 34 -17.11 5.41 -6.05
N ILE A 35 -16.74 6.65 -6.36
CA ILE A 35 -15.40 7.04 -6.78
C ILE A 35 -14.83 8.00 -5.74
N VAL A 36 -13.65 7.68 -5.24
CA VAL A 36 -12.91 8.50 -4.28
C VAL A 36 -12.00 9.48 -5.01
N GLY A 37 -12.00 10.73 -4.55
CA GLY A 37 -11.05 11.74 -5.04
C GLY A 37 -9.61 11.35 -4.73
N ILE A 38 -8.72 11.57 -5.70
CA ILE A 38 -7.30 11.14 -5.66
C ILE A 38 -6.60 11.54 -4.36
N SER A 39 -6.82 12.77 -3.87
CA SER A 39 -6.22 13.26 -2.62
C SER A 39 -6.59 12.44 -1.37
N LYS A 40 -7.70 11.70 -1.38
CA LYS A 40 -8.18 10.92 -0.22
C LYS A 40 -7.46 9.56 -0.16
N LEU A 41 -7.08 9.00 -1.32
CA LEU A 41 -6.22 7.82 -1.39
C LEU A 41 -4.80 8.10 -0.86
N ALA A 42 -4.27 9.31 -1.06
CA ALA A 42 -3.01 9.69 -0.40
C ALA A 42 -3.19 9.87 1.12
N ARG A 43 -4.27 10.54 1.53
CA ARG A 43 -4.55 10.82 2.96
C ARG A 43 -4.80 9.57 3.81
N ILE A 44 -5.38 8.51 3.25
CA ILE A 44 -5.59 7.27 4.01
C ILE A 44 -4.25 6.60 4.35
N ILE A 45 -3.25 6.70 3.48
CA ILE A 45 -1.91 6.19 3.79
C ILE A 45 -1.32 6.97 4.96
N ASP A 46 -1.36 8.30 4.90
CA ASP A 46 -0.93 9.19 5.98
C ASP A 46 -1.63 8.85 7.31
N LEU A 47 -2.94 8.64 7.27
CA LEU A 47 -3.74 8.30 8.45
C LEU A 47 -3.26 7.00 9.10
N HIS A 48 -2.91 5.99 8.30
CA HIS A 48 -2.37 4.74 8.83
C HIS A 48 -0.90 4.86 9.27
N ALA A 49 -0.08 5.64 8.57
CA ALA A 49 1.37 5.70 8.73
C ALA A 49 1.84 6.62 9.87
N ARG A 50 1.06 7.64 10.26
CA ARG A 50 1.45 8.62 11.29
C ARG A 50 1.25 8.13 12.73
N ARG A 51 1.71 6.91 13.02
CA ARG A 51 1.73 6.30 14.36
C ARG A 51 2.85 5.25 14.44
N LEU A 52 3.09 4.72 15.64
CA LEU A 52 3.93 3.54 15.79
C LEU A 52 3.25 2.36 15.07
N GLN A 53 3.98 1.75 14.14
CA GLN A 53 3.41 0.80 13.20
C GLN A 53 4.29 -0.39 12.86
N ASN A 54 3.63 -1.38 12.29
CA ASN A 54 4.21 -2.36 11.38
C ASN A 54 3.65 -2.18 9.96
N GLN A 55 4.41 -2.60 8.94
CA GLN A 55 4.04 -2.34 7.54
C GLN A 55 2.82 -3.16 7.13
N GLU A 56 2.70 -4.39 7.64
CA GLU A 56 1.61 -5.32 7.38
C GLU A 56 0.25 -4.77 7.80
N ARG A 57 0.16 -4.11 8.97
CA ARG A 57 -1.06 -3.50 9.51
C ARG A 57 -1.43 -2.24 8.74
N ILE A 58 -0.46 -1.44 8.26
CA ILE A 58 -0.74 -0.32 7.36
C ILE A 58 -1.42 -0.88 6.09
N THR A 59 -0.76 -1.84 5.43
CA THR A 59 -1.23 -2.41 4.16
C THR A 59 -2.62 -3.05 4.29
N LYS A 60 -2.82 -3.88 5.32
CA LYS A 60 -4.11 -4.52 5.58
C LYS A 60 -5.19 -3.48 5.91
N GLY A 61 -4.89 -2.55 6.80
CA GLY A 61 -5.87 -1.57 7.26
C GLY A 61 -6.40 -0.67 6.13
N ILE A 62 -5.52 -0.24 5.22
CA ILE A 62 -5.96 0.56 4.07
C ILE A 62 -6.90 -0.26 3.16
N ALA A 63 -6.58 -1.53 2.89
CA ALA A 63 -7.43 -2.39 2.06
C ALA A 63 -8.81 -2.62 2.70
N ASP A 64 -8.83 -2.85 4.02
CA ASP A 64 -10.06 -3.05 4.78
C ASP A 64 -10.92 -1.79 4.81
N ASP A 65 -10.32 -0.60 4.96
CA ASP A 65 -11.06 0.67 4.92
C ASP A 65 -11.63 0.98 3.54
N LEU A 66 -10.90 0.67 2.45
CA LEU A 66 -11.42 0.79 1.08
C LEU A 66 -12.63 -0.10 0.87
N GLU A 67 -12.56 -1.36 1.29
CA GLU A 67 -13.67 -2.31 1.20
C GLU A 67 -14.89 -1.81 1.99
N LYS A 68 -14.67 -1.43 3.25
CA LYS A 68 -15.73 -0.97 4.16
C LYS A 68 -16.44 0.30 3.67
N HIS A 69 -15.70 1.28 3.16
CA HIS A 69 -16.27 2.60 2.86
C HIS A 69 -16.73 2.76 1.41
N LEU A 70 -16.15 2.00 0.47
CA LEU A 70 -16.43 2.13 -0.96
C LEU A 70 -17.21 0.96 -1.53
N ALA A 71 -17.22 -0.20 -0.86
CA ALA A 71 -17.77 -1.45 -1.38
C ALA A 71 -17.40 -1.70 -2.86
N PRO A 72 -16.10 -1.65 -3.23
CA PRO A 72 -15.66 -1.84 -4.60
C PRO A 72 -15.78 -3.31 -5.01
N LEU A 73 -15.72 -3.61 -6.32
CA LEU A 73 -15.60 -5.01 -6.77
C LEU A 73 -14.32 -5.68 -6.25
N GLY A 74 -13.29 -4.88 -6.04
CA GLY A 74 -12.05 -5.31 -5.40
C GLY A 74 -11.19 -4.11 -5.03
N ALA A 75 -10.34 -4.31 -4.02
CA ALA A 75 -9.34 -3.36 -3.57
C ALA A 75 -7.98 -4.04 -3.46
N ALA A 76 -6.92 -3.30 -3.74
CA ALA A 76 -5.55 -3.77 -3.71
C ALA A 76 -4.64 -2.68 -3.15
N VAL A 77 -3.81 -3.05 -2.20
CA VAL A 77 -2.79 -2.18 -1.60
C VAL A 77 -1.47 -2.92 -1.65
N ILE A 78 -0.44 -2.28 -2.19
CA ILE A 78 0.93 -2.77 -2.18
C ILE A 78 1.81 -1.68 -1.59
N ILE A 79 2.64 -2.04 -0.62
CA ILE A 79 3.57 -1.12 0.03
C ILE A 79 4.97 -1.71 -0.07
N GLU A 80 5.92 -0.88 -0.48
CA GLU A 80 7.35 -1.17 -0.52
C GLU A 80 8.07 -0.16 0.35
N ALA A 81 8.85 -0.62 1.34
CA ALA A 81 9.56 0.29 2.23
C ALA A 81 10.93 -0.22 2.66
N SER A 82 11.81 0.73 2.95
CA SER A 82 13.09 0.49 3.61
C SER A 82 12.94 0.79 5.10
N HIS A 83 13.58 -0.03 5.94
CA HIS A 83 13.40 0.00 7.39
C HIS A 83 14.70 0.40 8.10
N GLY A 84 14.68 1.47 8.89
CA GLY A 84 15.83 1.94 9.65
C GLY A 84 16.36 0.90 10.64
N CYS A 85 15.49 0.07 11.21
CA CYS A 85 15.87 -1.04 12.07
C CYS A 85 16.72 -2.13 11.35
N MET A 86 16.57 -2.26 10.03
CA MET A 86 17.37 -3.16 9.18
C MET A 86 18.66 -2.51 8.69
N ARG A 87 18.65 -1.18 8.50
CA ARG A 87 19.76 -0.42 7.90
C ARG A 87 20.78 0.07 8.92
N CYS A 88 20.34 0.65 10.01
CA CYS A 88 21.21 1.39 10.93
C CYS A 88 21.71 0.53 12.10
N ARG A 89 21.09 -0.61 12.36
CA ARG A 89 21.44 -1.50 13.48
C ARG A 89 21.28 -2.98 13.11
N GLY A 90 21.66 -3.85 14.04
CA GLY A 90 21.53 -5.30 13.88
C GLY A 90 22.26 -5.80 12.64
N VAL A 91 21.49 -6.33 11.68
CA VAL A 91 22.00 -6.98 10.45
C VAL A 91 22.52 -6.01 9.37
N LYS A 92 22.25 -4.70 9.49
CA LYS A 92 22.80 -3.61 8.66
C LYS A 92 22.68 -3.82 7.14
N LYS A 93 21.52 -4.27 6.66
CA LYS A 93 21.25 -4.48 5.22
C LYS A 93 20.75 -3.18 4.59
N GLN A 94 21.65 -2.47 3.91
CA GLN A 94 21.35 -1.13 3.37
C GLN A 94 20.31 -1.13 2.25
N ASN A 95 20.30 -2.19 1.44
CA ASN A 95 19.52 -2.24 0.21
C ASN A 95 18.25 -3.11 0.35
N SER A 96 17.95 -3.62 1.54
CA SER A 96 16.76 -4.45 1.74
C SER A 96 15.49 -3.61 1.64
N VAL A 97 14.56 -4.06 0.80
CA VAL A 97 13.22 -3.51 0.68
C VAL A 97 12.23 -4.59 1.11
N MET A 98 11.28 -4.21 1.96
CA MET A 98 10.18 -5.07 2.36
C MET A 98 8.94 -4.71 1.55
N THR A 99 8.35 -5.71 0.91
CA THR A 99 7.10 -5.56 0.16
C THR A 99 5.98 -6.31 0.86
N THR A 100 4.85 -5.65 1.04
CA THR A 100 3.62 -6.23 1.61
C THR A 100 2.45 -5.93 0.69
N SER A 101 1.51 -6.85 0.59
CA SER A 101 0.29 -6.66 -0.21
C SER A 101 -0.97 -7.10 0.54
N ALA A 102 -2.08 -6.44 0.25
CA ALA A 102 -3.42 -6.85 0.68
C ALA A 102 -4.37 -6.71 -0.50
N MET A 103 -5.04 -7.81 -0.84
CA MET A 103 -5.97 -7.93 -1.96
C MET A 103 -7.36 -8.31 -1.45
N ARG A 104 -8.42 -7.71 -1.99
CA ARG A 104 -9.84 -7.97 -1.67
C ARG A 104 -10.64 -8.15 -2.94
N GLY A 105 -11.75 -8.88 -2.84
CA GLY A 105 -12.68 -9.15 -3.94
C GLY A 105 -11.97 -9.67 -5.19
N VAL A 106 -12.30 -9.08 -6.35
CA VAL A 106 -11.80 -9.57 -7.65
C VAL A 106 -10.27 -9.59 -7.78
N PHE A 107 -9.51 -8.76 -7.06
CA PHE A 107 -8.04 -8.82 -7.09
C PHE A 107 -7.46 -10.03 -6.33
N PHE A 108 -8.20 -10.54 -5.35
CA PHE A 108 -7.84 -11.78 -4.65
C PHE A 108 -8.28 -12.99 -5.48
N GLU A 109 -9.54 -12.98 -5.93
CA GLU A 109 -10.22 -14.11 -6.58
C GLU A 109 -9.77 -14.36 -8.02
N ARG A 110 -9.50 -13.30 -8.79
CA ARG A 110 -9.24 -13.39 -10.24
C ARG A 110 -7.78 -13.09 -10.56
N PRO A 111 -6.98 -14.09 -10.98
CA PRO A 111 -5.59 -13.88 -11.37
C PRO A 111 -5.41 -12.86 -12.49
N GLU A 112 -6.36 -12.76 -13.42
CA GLU A 112 -6.30 -11.86 -14.58
C GLU A 112 -6.35 -10.40 -14.15
N ALA A 113 -7.26 -10.05 -13.24
CA ALA A 113 -7.36 -8.70 -12.68
C ALA A 113 -6.10 -8.31 -11.89
N ARG A 114 -5.51 -9.29 -11.18
CA ARG A 114 -4.24 -9.09 -10.47
C ARG A 114 -3.07 -8.91 -11.44
N GLN A 115 -3.02 -9.66 -12.54
CA GLN A 115 -1.99 -9.49 -13.57
C GLN A 115 -2.07 -8.12 -14.23
N GLU A 116 -3.28 -7.67 -14.60
CA GLU A 116 -3.51 -6.33 -15.17
C GLU A 116 -3.02 -5.24 -14.20
N LEU A 117 -3.37 -5.34 -12.91
CA LEU A 117 -2.88 -4.41 -11.89
C LEU A 117 -1.34 -4.37 -11.81
N MET A 118 -0.69 -5.54 -11.78
CA MET A 118 0.77 -5.61 -11.66
C MET A 118 1.46 -5.03 -12.91
N GLN A 119 0.89 -5.21 -14.10
CA GLN A 119 1.38 -4.58 -15.33
C GLN A 119 1.28 -3.05 -15.26
N LEU A 120 0.16 -2.51 -14.76
CA LEU A 120 -0.02 -1.06 -14.59
C LEU A 120 0.97 -0.45 -13.58
N ILE A 121 1.31 -1.19 -12.52
CA ILE A 121 2.31 -0.75 -11.53
C ILE A 121 3.73 -0.77 -12.12
N GLN A 122 4.05 -1.77 -12.94
CA GLN A 122 5.38 -1.91 -13.56
C GLN A 122 5.57 -1.01 -14.78
N ALA A 123 4.48 -0.48 -15.35
CA ALA A 123 4.55 0.42 -16.49
C ALA A 123 5.41 1.65 -16.19
N ARG A 124 6.20 2.09 -17.18
CA ARG A 124 7.08 3.25 -17.03
C ARG A 124 6.26 4.48 -16.62
N PRO A 125 6.63 5.19 -15.54
CA PRO A 125 5.97 6.44 -15.18
C PRO A 125 6.15 7.51 -16.26
N LEU A 126 5.23 8.48 -16.27
CA LEU A 126 5.27 9.67 -17.12
C LEU A 126 6.60 10.43 -16.98
#